data_AF-A0A7J7J5M3-F1
#
_entry.id   AF-A0A7J7J5M3-F1
#
_cell.length_a   1.000
_cell.length_b   1.000
_cell.length_c   1.000
_cell.angle_alpha   90.00
_cell.angle_beta   90.00
_cell.angle_gamma   90.00
#
_symmetry.space_group_name_H-M   'P 1'
#
loop_
_entity.id
_entity.type
_entity.pdbx_description
1 polymer ?
#
loop_
_entity_poly.entity_id
_entity_poly.type
_entity_poly.pdbx_seq_one_letter_code
_entity_poly.pdbx_strand_id
1 'polypeptide(L)'
;MDHATQFRDLMMMYNKITENCFNSCVYDMNQRKLNNSEAMCTHNCFWKHLQSNNRLMIIFSELQAKKQENSLREQEIQMQKIVASQNQSEPSPT
;
A
#
# COMPACT_ATOMS: atom_id res chain seq x y z
N MET A 1 -1.72 -17.54 7.71
CA MET A 1 -1.60 -16.08 7.99
C MET A 1 -0.87 -15.94 9.30
N ASP A 2 0.23 -15.21 9.35
CA ASP A 2 0.99 -15.02 10.60
C ASP A 2 0.37 -13.88 11.43
N HIS A 3 -0.24 -14.24 12.56
CA HIS A 3 -0.88 -13.29 13.47
C HIS A 3 0.11 -12.32 14.13
N ALA A 4 1.38 -12.73 14.30
CA ALA A 4 2.39 -11.88 14.92
C ALA A 4 2.74 -10.69 14.01
N THR A 5 2.86 -10.91 12.70
CA THR A 5 3.06 -9.84 11.72
C THR A 5 1.89 -8.88 11.66
N GLN A 6 0.64 -9.38 11.62
CA GLN A 6 -0.56 -8.52 11.61
C GLN A 6 -0.64 -7.61 12.85
N PHE A 7 -0.30 -8.15 14.02
CA PHE A 7 -0.30 -7.37 15.26
C PHE A 7 0.82 -6.31 15.27
N ARG A 8 2.01 -6.67 14.78
CA ARG A 8 3.12 -5.71 14.61
C ARG A 8 2.70 -4.57 13.69
N ASP A 9 2.08 -4.87 12.56
CA ASP A 9 1.64 -3.87 11.59
C ASP A 9 0.57 -2.94 12.18
N LEU A 10 -0.37 -3.49 12.95
CA LEU A 10 -1.36 -2.71 13.70
C LEU A 10 -0.68 -1.73 14.66
N MET A 11 0.32 -2.18 15.42
CA MET A 11 1.02 -1.33 16.38
C MET A 11 1.84 -0.24 15.70
N MET A 12 2.47 -0.54 14.57
CA MET A 12 3.14 0.48 13.75
C MET A 12 2.14 1.52 13.24
N MET A 13 0.98 1.09 12.75
CA MET A 13 -0.08 1.99 12.29
C MET A 13 -0.61 2.86 13.43
N TYR A 14 -0.85 2.27 14.60
CA TYR A 14 -1.29 3.00 15.80
C TYR A 14 -0.33 4.13 16.13
N ASN A 15 0.97 3.82 16.27
CA ASN A 15 2.00 4.82 16.59
C ASN A 15 2.03 5.94 15.55
N LYS A 16 1.94 5.60 14.26
CA LYS A 16 1.94 6.57 13.16
C LYS A 16 0.73 7.51 13.22
N ILE A 17 -0.46 6.97 13.46
CA ILE A 17 -1.69 7.77 13.56
C ILE A 17 -1.62 8.66 14.79
N THR A 18 -1.17 8.15 15.95
CA THR A 18 -1.06 8.95 17.17
C THR A 18 -0.10 10.12 17.01
N GLU A 19 1.07 9.90 16.42
CA GLU A 19 2.06 10.96 16.16
C GLU A 19 1.48 12.02 15.21
N ASN A 20 0.92 11.60 14.08
CA ASN A 20 0.35 12.51 13.10
C ASN A 20 -0.80 13.35 13.67
N CYS A 21 -1.74 12.71 14.38
CA CYS A 21 -2.88 13.41 14.95
C CYS A 21 -2.46 14.33 16.10
N PHE A 22 -1.50 13.94 16.92
CA PHE A 22 -0.96 14.83 17.95
C PHE A 22 -0.33 16.08 17.32
N ASN A 23 0.57 15.90 16.35
CA ASN A 23 1.25 17.02 15.67
C ASN A 23 0.30 17.94 14.88
N SER A 24 -0.85 17.42 14.42
CA SER A 24 -1.81 18.19 13.63
C SER A 24 -2.89 18.87 14.48
N CYS A 25 -3.28 18.27 15.60
CA CYS A 25 -4.47 18.67 16.35
C CYS A 25 -4.18 19.24 17.73
N VAL A 26 -3.04 18.92 18.36
CA VAL A 26 -2.70 19.43 19.70
C VAL A 26 -1.78 20.63 19.53
N TYR A 27 -2.32 21.82 19.80
CA TYR A 27 -1.63 23.09 19.57
C TYR A 27 -1.61 23.97 20.82
N ASP A 28 -2.48 23.72 21.80
CA ASP A 28 -2.53 24.46 23.06
C ASP A 28 -2.04 23.58 24.21
N MET A 29 -0.88 23.91 24.77
CA MET A 29 -0.26 23.18 25.89
C MET A 29 -0.39 23.91 27.22
N ASN A 30 -1.32 24.87 27.34
CA ASN A 30 -1.53 25.61 28.59
C ASN A 30 -2.33 24.81 29.64
N GLN A 31 -2.96 23.70 29.24
CA GLN A 31 -3.74 22.84 30.12
C GLN A 31 -3.41 21.36 29.89
N ARG A 32 -3.58 20.54 30.94
CA ARG A 32 -3.33 19.08 30.86
C ARG A 32 -4.39 18.33 30.04
N LYS A 33 -5.58 18.91 29.89
CA LYS A 33 -6.70 18.30 29.14
C LYS A 33 -6.80 18.96 27.78
N LEU A 34 -7.14 18.16 26.76
CA LEU A 34 -7.50 18.68 25.45
C LEU A 34 -8.72 19.59 25.58
N ASN A 35 -8.69 20.70 24.86
CA ASN A 35 -9.89 21.51 24.68
C ASN A 35 -10.88 20.81 23.72
N ASN A 36 -12.12 21.31 23.63
CA ASN A 36 -13.16 20.68 22.80
C ASN A 36 -12.78 20.63 21.31
N SER A 37 -12.08 21.65 20.81
CA SER A 37 -11.64 21.73 19.41
C SER A 37 -10.56 20.70 19.10
N GLU A 38 -9.56 20.55 19.99
CA GLU A 38 -8.49 19.55 19.86
C GLU A 38 -9.03 18.12 19.98
N ALA A 39 -9.96 17.89 20.90
CA ALA A 39 -10.63 16.59 21.06
C ALA A 39 -11.40 16.19 19.78
N MET A 40 -12.18 17.13 19.22
CA MET A 40 -12.91 16.92 17.98
C MET A 40 -11.97 16.77 16.77
N CYS A 41 -10.89 17.54 16.71
CA CYS A 41 -9.85 17.39 15.69
C CYS A 41 -9.22 16.00 15.74
N THR A 42 -8.82 15.54 16.92
CA THR A 42 -8.13 14.25 17.11
C THR A 42 -9.04 13.08 16.70
N HIS A 43 -10.33 13.13 17.06
CA HIS A 43 -11.32 12.13 16.63
C HIS A 43 -11.48 12.10 15.11
N ASN A 44 -11.61 13.27 14.48
CA ASN A 44 -11.75 13.37 13.03
C ASN A 44 -10.46 12.96 12.30
N CYS A 45 -9.30 13.28 12.85
CA CYS A 45 -8.00 12.89 12.33
C CYS A 45 -7.88 11.37 12.28
N PHE A 46 -8.23 10.68 13.37
CA PHE A 46 -8.23 9.21 13.41
C PHE A 46 -9.13 8.60 12.33
N TRP A 47 -10.39 9.05 12.25
CA TRP A 47 -11.34 8.55 11.24
C TRP A 47 -10.87 8.79 9.81
N LYS A 48 -10.34 9.98 9.53
CA LYS A 48 -9.77 10.32 8.22
C LYS A 48 -8.59 9.41 7.89
N HIS A 49 -7.69 9.17 8.84
CA HIS A 49 -6.55 8.27 8.65
C HIS A 49 -7.00 6.85 8.34
N LEU A 50 -7.95 6.31 9.11
CA LEU A 50 -8.47 4.95 8.91
C LEU A 50 -9.15 4.79 7.55
N GLN A 51 -10.06 5.71 7.20
CA GLN A 51 -10.78 5.66 5.94
C GLN A 51 -9.84 5.86 4.74
N SER A 52 -8.84 6.73 4.87
CA SER A 52 -7.83 6.93 3.83
C SER A 52 -6.96 5.69 3.66
N ASN A 53 -6.52 5.06 4.75
CA ASN A 53 -5.73 3.83 4.70
C ASN A 53 -6.51 2.72 3.98
N ASN A 54 -7.77 2.48 4.38
CA ASN A 54 -8.63 1.50 3.73
C ASN A 54 -8.83 1.78 2.23
N ARG A 55 -9.09 3.05 1.87
CA ARG A 55 -9.25 3.43 0.47
C ARG A 55 -7.96 3.24 -0.34
N LEU A 56 -6.81 3.60 0.23
CA LEU A 56 -5.52 3.38 -0.41
C LEU A 56 -5.23 1.89 -0.62
N MET A 57 -5.59 1.03 0.33
CA MET A 57 -5.43 -0.41 0.19
C MET A 57 -6.25 -0.99 -0.96
N ILE A 58 -7.50 -0.53 -1.15
CA ILE A 58 -8.34 -0.94 -2.29
C ILE A 58 -7.66 -0.56 -3.61
N ILE A 59 -7.29 0.71 -3.76
CA ILE A 59 -6.64 1.22 -4.98
C ILE A 59 -5.30 0.50 -5.24
N PHE A 60 -4.51 0.29 -4.19
CA PHE A 60 -3.24 -0.42 -4.27
C PHE A 60 -3.43 -1.84 -4.77
N SER A 61 -4.44 -2.56 -4.26
CA SER A 61 -4.78 -3.91 -4.71
C SER A 61 -5.16 -3.94 -6.20
N GLU A 62 -5.97 -2.97 -6.66
CA GLU A 62 -6.36 -2.86 -8.07
C GLU A 62 -5.15 -2.60 -8.98
N LEU A 63 -4.29 -1.65 -8.59
CA LEU A 63 -3.08 -1.31 -9.35
C LEU A 63 -2.08 -2.47 -9.37
N GLN A 64 -1.96 -3.21 -8.27
CA GLN A 64 -1.08 -4.36 -8.19
C GLN A 64 -1.54 -5.50 -9.09
N ALA A 65 -2.86 -5.78 -9.14
CA ALA A 65 -3.42 -6.76 -10.07
C ALA A 65 -3.15 -6.39 -11.53
N LYS A 66 -3.36 -5.12 -11.91
CA LYS A 66 -3.07 -4.63 -13.26
C LYS A 66 -1.58 -4.72 -13.60
N LYS A 67 -0.70 -4.39 -12.66
CA LYS A 67 0.76 -4.51 -12.85
C LYS A 67 1.17 -5.97 -13.07
N GLN A 68 0.57 -6.90 -12.33
CA GLN A 68 0.83 -8.32 -12.49
C GLN A 68 0.39 -8.82 -13.87
N GLU A 69 -0.80 -8.45 -14.35
CA GLU A 69 -1.28 -8.79 -15.70
C GLU A 69 -0.31 -8.31 -16.78
N ASN A 70 0.11 -7.04 -16.72
CA ASN A 70 1.06 -6.47 -17.68
C ASN A 70 2.40 -7.22 -17.66
N SER A 71 2.91 -7.55 -16.47
CA SER A 71 4.17 -8.29 -16.34
C SER A 71 4.09 -9.69 -16.95
N LEU A 72 2.95 -10.38 -16.80
CA LEU A 72 2.73 -11.69 -17.43
C LEU A 72 2.70 -11.56 -18.96
N ARG A 73 1.98 -10.58 -19.49
CA ARG A 73 1.93 -10.31 -20.94
C ARG A 73 3.32 -10.01 -21.51
N GLU A 74 4.11 -9.22 -20.80
CA GLU A 74 5.49 -8.93 -21.20
C GLU A 74 6.35 -10.21 -21.20
N GLN A 75 6.21 -11.07 -20.19
CA GLN A 75 6.91 -12.35 -20.14
C GLN A 75 6.52 -13.27 -21.31
N GLU A 76 5.24 -13.33 -21.67
CA GLU A 76 4.76 -14.11 -22.82
C GLU A 76 5.38 -13.63 -24.14
N ILE A 77 5.41 -12.30 -24.35
CA ILE A 77 6.03 -11.69 -25.54
C ILE A 77 7.53 -11.97 -25.57
N GLN A 78 8.23 -11.89 -24.43
CA GLN A 78 9.65 -12.21 -24.34
C GLN A 78 9.89 -13.70 -24.65
N MET A 79 9.06 -14.59 -24.13
CA MET A 79 9.18 -16.03 -24.37
C MET A 79 8.93 -16.39 -25.83
N GLN A 80 7.95 -15.77 -26.50
CA GLN A 80 7.73 -15.95 -27.94
C GLN A 80 8.93 -15.51 -28.80
N LYS A 81 9.61 -14.40 -28.43
CA LYS A 81 10.82 -13.95 -29.14
C LYS A 81 11.98 -14.94 -28.96
N ILE A 82 12.12 -15.55 -27.79
CA ILE A 82 13.14 -16.57 -27.52
C ILE A 82 12.86 -17.84 -28.32
N VAL A 83 11.60 -18.28 -28.41
CA VAL A 83 11.21 -19.45 -29.23
C VAL A 83 11.41 -19.17 -30.73
N ALA A 84 11.04 -17.97 -31.20
CA ALA A 84 11.23 -17.58 -32.61
C ALA A 84 12.70 -17.48 -33.04
N SER A 85 13.62 -17.18 -32.11
CA SER A 85 15.06 -17.15 -32.38
C SER A 85 15.72 -18.53 -32.35
N GLN A 86 15.11 -19.54 -31.73
CA GLN A 86 15.62 -20.93 -31.76
C GLN A 86 15.23 -21.69 -33.04
N ASN A 87 14.06 -21.39 -33.64
CA ASN A 87 13.58 -22.04 -34.88
C ASN A 87 14.35 -21.63 -36.17
N GLN A 88 15.39 -20.79 -36.10
CA GLN A 88 16.28 -20.49 -37.24
C GLN A 88 17.55 -21.38 -37.28
N SER A 89 17.61 -22.44 -36.48
CA SER A 89 18.74 -23.38 -36.43
C SER A 89 18.36 -24.84 -36.68
N GLU A 90 17.34 -25.12 -37.50
CA GLU A 90 17.29 -26.39 -38.23
C GLU A 90 18.07 -26.21 -39.54
N PRO A 91 19.27 -26.81 -39.69
CA PRO A 91 19.94 -26.85 -40.98
C PRO A 91 19.08 -27.71 -41.90
N SER A 92 18.81 -27.23 -43.11
CA SER A 92 18.38 -28.06 -44.22
C SER A 92 19.33 -29.24 -44.40
N PRO A 93 18.81 -30.46 -44.60
CA PRO A 93 19.53 -31.36 -45.49
C PRO A 93 18.58 -32.22 -46.35
N THR A 94 18.75 -32.06 -47.66
CA THR A 94 18.44 -33.00 -48.76
C THR A 94 17.00 -33.36 -49.07
#